data_AF-A0A1H2E3Z8-F1
#
_entry.id   AF-A0A1H2E3Z8-F1
#
_cell.length_a   1.000
_cell.length_b   1.000
_cell.length_c   1.000
_cell.angle_alpha   90.00
_cell.angle_beta   90.00
_cell.angle_gamma   90.00
#
_symmetry.space_group_name_H-M   'P 1'
#
loop_
_entity.id
_entity.type
_entity.pdbx_description
1 polymer ?
#
loop_
_entity_poly.entity_id
_entity_poly.type
_entity_poly.pdbx_seq_one_letter_code
_entity_poly.pdbx_strand_id
1 'polypeptide(L)'
;MAQIVLSGESWNSFAGIMSCVYYDSKTRKVYSMNAGYRSPLAKDQPLTISERGGETVLIQGFMAGVDTLHLHSKFGNLPYKEIYKPALLFSEKGFRGYPLLQHLMKRK
;
A
#
# COMPACT_ATOMS: atom_id res chain seq x y z
N MET A 1 -3.24 -4.97 8.51
CA MET A 1 -2.08 -4.63 7.66
C MET A 1 -0.93 -5.65 7.67
N ALA A 2 -1.00 -6.73 8.45
CA ALA A 2 0.09 -7.69 8.59
C ALA A 2 0.58 -8.32 7.27
N GLN A 3 -0.31 -8.54 6.29
CA GLN A 3 0.06 -9.15 5.01
C GLN A 3 1.15 -8.36 4.25
N ILE A 4 1.20 -7.03 4.40
CA ILE A 4 2.23 -6.18 3.77
C ILE A 4 3.61 -6.48 4.35
N VAL A 5 3.68 -6.67 5.66
CA VAL A 5 4.93 -7.07 6.34
C VAL A 5 5.28 -8.51 6.01
N LEU A 6 4.30 -9.42 6.08
CA LEU A 6 4.50 -10.83 5.79
C LEU A 6 4.96 -11.08 4.36
N SER A 7 4.54 -10.27 3.39
CA SER A 7 5.00 -10.36 2.00
C SER A 7 6.42 -9.86 1.80
N GLY A 8 7.05 -9.22 2.80
CA GLY A 8 8.30 -8.49 2.63
C GLY A 8 8.15 -7.28 1.71
N GLU A 9 6.93 -6.74 1.62
CA GLU A 9 6.53 -5.63 0.75
C GLU A 9 6.73 -5.84 -0.76
N SER A 10 7.04 -7.07 -1.20
CA SER A 10 7.52 -7.31 -2.57
C SER A 10 6.44 -7.14 -3.65
N TRP A 11 5.16 -7.37 -3.34
CA TRP A 11 4.05 -7.20 -4.30
C TRP A 11 2.89 -6.35 -3.77
N ASN A 12 2.93 -5.98 -2.49
CA ASN A 12 2.01 -5.06 -1.84
C ASN A 12 2.82 -4.30 -0.79
N SER A 13 2.78 -2.97 -0.82
CA SER A 13 3.66 -2.14 0.01
C SER A 13 2.89 -0.96 0.59
N PHE A 14 3.32 -0.49 1.77
CA PHE A 14 2.87 0.79 2.33
C PHE A 14 3.28 1.96 1.43
N ALA A 15 4.36 1.80 0.67
CA ALA A 15 4.84 2.72 -0.34
C ALA A 15 4.22 2.50 -1.72
N GLY A 16 3.13 1.75 -1.81
CA GLY A 16 2.46 1.41 -3.06
C GLY A 16 1.27 2.30 -3.40
N ILE A 17 0.36 1.70 -4.16
CA ILE A 17 -0.94 2.25 -4.53
C ILE A 17 -2.06 1.42 -3.95
N MET A 18 -3.26 1.98 -3.91
CA MET A 18 -4.47 1.24 -3.60
C MET A 18 -5.58 1.59 -4.58
N SER A 19 -6.24 0.55 -5.11
CA SER A 19 -7.54 0.68 -5.77
C SER A 19 -8.54 -0.12 -4.93
N CYS A 20 -9.68 0.48 -4.62
CA CYS A 20 -10.70 -0.17 -3.79
C CYS A 20 -12.08 0.02 -4.41
N VAL A 21 -12.83 -1.07 -4.46
CA VAL A 21 -14.26 -1.07 -4.74
C VAL A 21 -14.97 -1.56 -3.48
N TYR A 22 -15.84 -0.73 -2.94
CA TYR A 22 -16.57 -1.01 -1.71
C TYR A 22 -18.07 -0.97 -1.97
N TYR A 23 -18.77 -2.04 -1.61
CA TYR A 23 -20.22 -2.10 -1.68
C TYR A 23 -20.82 -1.96 -0.27
N ASP A 24 -21.66 -0.94 -0.08
CA ASP A 24 -22.42 -0.76 1.16
C ASP A 24 -23.78 -1.44 1.03
N SER A 25 -23.99 -2.50 1.80
CA SER A 25 -25.25 -3.26 1.80
C SER A 25 -26.43 -2.49 2.38
N LYS A 26 -26.19 -1.51 3.27
CA LYS A 26 -27.26 -0.71 3.90
C LYS A 26 -27.84 0.29 2.92
N THR A 27 -26.98 0.98 2.17
CA THR A 27 -27.40 2.00 1.20
C THR A 27 -27.54 1.45 -0.23
N ARG A 28 -27.09 0.21 -0.47
CA ARG A 28 -27.00 -0.43 -1.79
C ARG A 28 -26.16 0.36 -2.80
N LYS A 29 -25.15 1.10 -2.33
CA LYS A 29 -24.26 1.91 -3.16
C LYS A 29 -22.90 1.24 -3.33
N VAL A 30 -22.32 1.41 -4.51
CA VAL A 30 -20.94 1.02 -4.81
C VAL A 30 -20.08 2.29 -4.83
N TYR A 31 -18.97 2.24 -4.10
CA TYR A 31 -17.95 3.27 -4.05
C TYR A 31 -16.69 2.73 -4.72
N SER A 32 -16.06 3.55 -5.55
CA SER A 32 -14.76 3.24 -6.14
C SER A 32 -13.77 4.33 -5.74
N MET A 33 -12.57 3.91 -5.38
CA MET A 33 -11.50 4.80 -4.96
C MET A 33 -10.20 4.43 -5.67
N ASN A 34 -9.54 5.44 -6.22
CA ASN A 34 -8.23 5.34 -6.81
C ASN A 34 -7.23 6.15 -5.98
N ALA A 35 -6.35 5.45 -5.28
CA ALA A 35 -5.18 5.97 -4.59
C ALA A 35 -3.90 5.50 -5.30
N GLY A 36 -3.83 5.81 -6.59
CA GLY A 36 -2.73 5.53 -7.50
C GLY A 36 -1.52 6.43 -7.30
N TYR A 37 -0.49 6.20 -8.12
CA TYR A 37 0.71 7.04 -8.14
C TYR A 37 0.41 8.42 -8.74
N ARG A 38 1.16 9.42 -8.29
CA ARG A 38 1.16 10.76 -8.90
C ARG A 38 2.58 11.22 -9.21
N SER A 39 2.69 12.03 -10.26
CA SER A 39 3.95 12.69 -10.59
C SER A 39 4.27 13.77 -9.54
N PRO A 40 5.54 13.91 -9.12
CA PRO A 40 5.99 15.07 -8.38
C PRO A 40 5.70 16.36 -9.16
N LEU A 41 5.32 17.44 -8.44
CA LEU A 41 4.90 18.70 -9.05
C LEU A 41 6.00 19.35 -9.92
N ALA A 42 7.25 19.26 -9.49
CA ALA A 42 8.39 19.92 -10.14
C ALA A 42 9.03 19.08 -11.27
N LYS A 43 8.30 18.14 -11.86
CA LYS A 43 8.87 17.14 -12.77
C LYS A 43 8.34 17.30 -14.19
N ASP A 44 9.13 18.00 -15.01
CA ASP A 44 8.71 18.42 -16.35
C ASP A 44 9.23 17.51 -17.48
N GLN A 45 10.12 16.54 -17.18
CA GLN A 45 10.74 15.67 -18.18
C GLN A 45 10.73 14.20 -17.75
N PRO A 46 9.59 13.49 -17.88
CA PRO A 46 9.47 12.10 -17.43
C PRO A 46 10.28 11.09 -18.27
N LEU A 47 10.67 11.45 -19.50
CA LEU A 47 11.35 10.53 -20.43
C LEU A 47 12.87 10.44 -20.21
N THR A 48 13.44 11.27 -19.33
CA THR A 48 14.89 11.29 -19.05
C THR A 48 15.27 10.51 -17.79
N ILE A 49 14.28 9.96 -17.08
CA ILE A 49 14.47 9.23 -15.82
C ILE A 49 15.18 7.90 -16.12
N SER A 50 16.30 7.62 -15.46
CA SER A 50 16.97 6.32 -15.52
C SER A 50 16.11 5.21 -14.93
N GLU A 51 16.31 3.95 -15.34
CA GLU A 51 15.53 2.80 -14.83
C GLU A 51 15.72 2.54 -13.31
N ARG A 52 16.73 3.14 -12.70
CA ARG A 52 17.08 2.99 -11.28
C ARG A 52 17.41 4.36 -10.68
N GLY A 53 17.23 4.50 -9.37
CA GLY A 53 17.54 5.73 -8.63
C GLY A 53 16.29 6.41 -8.07
N GLY A 54 16.47 7.40 -7.20
CA GLY A 54 15.35 8.08 -6.53
C GLY A 54 14.42 8.82 -7.49
N GLU A 55 14.90 9.17 -8.67
CA GLU A 55 14.10 9.81 -9.72
C GLU A 55 13.00 8.90 -10.27
N THR A 56 13.06 7.58 -10.10
CA THR A 56 11.97 6.67 -10.50
C THR A 56 10.79 6.70 -9.52
N VAL A 57 10.98 7.25 -8.32
CA VAL A 57 9.98 7.23 -7.27
C VAL A 57 8.86 8.23 -7.58
N LEU A 58 7.64 7.72 -7.63
CA LEU A 58 6.42 8.53 -7.75
C LEU A 58 5.83 8.82 -6.36
N ILE A 59 4.93 9.81 -6.29
CA ILE A 59 4.17 10.08 -5.07
C ILE A 59 3.21 8.92 -4.83
N GLN A 60 3.30 8.32 -3.65
CA GLN A 60 2.65 7.07 -3.28
C GLN A 60 1.26 7.37 -2.73
N GLY A 61 0.29 6.54 -3.13
CA GLY A 61 -1.11 6.75 -2.79
C GLY A 61 -1.62 5.85 -1.67
N PHE A 62 -0.95 4.75 -1.32
CA PHE A 62 -1.50 3.74 -0.41
C PHE A 62 -1.88 4.31 0.97
N MET A 63 -0.94 4.95 1.68
CA MET A 63 -1.21 5.52 3.00
C MET A 63 -2.28 6.61 2.92
N ALA A 64 -2.27 7.43 1.87
CA ALA A 64 -3.33 8.39 1.60
C ALA A 64 -4.70 7.70 1.34
N GLY A 65 -4.74 6.58 0.64
CA GLY A 65 -5.97 5.82 0.42
C GLY A 65 -6.51 5.20 1.72
N VAL A 66 -5.63 4.74 2.59
CA VAL A 66 -6.02 4.19 3.90
C VAL A 66 -6.45 5.30 4.87
N ASP A 67 -5.72 6.42 4.88
CA ASP A 67 -5.79 7.49 5.88
C ASP A 67 -6.58 8.72 5.38
N THR A 68 -6.18 9.32 4.25
CA THR A 68 -6.77 10.57 3.71
C THR A 68 -8.08 10.40 2.93
N LEU A 69 -8.43 9.21 2.44
CA LEU A 69 -9.65 8.99 1.65
C LEU A 69 -10.53 7.87 2.22
N HIS A 70 -11.17 8.16 3.34
CA HIS A 70 -12.55 7.73 3.61
C HIS A 70 -12.87 6.24 3.81
N LEU A 71 -11.97 5.28 3.61
CA LEU A 71 -12.34 3.88 3.89
C LEU A 71 -12.38 3.60 5.38
N HIS A 72 -11.34 3.97 6.12
CA HIS A 72 -11.38 3.90 7.58
C HIS A 72 -12.37 4.93 8.14
N SER A 73 -12.24 6.22 7.78
CA SER A 73 -13.08 7.26 8.38
C SER A 73 -14.58 7.14 8.05
N LYS A 74 -14.98 6.57 6.89
CA LYS A 74 -16.41 6.38 6.54
C LYS A 74 -16.94 4.98 6.82
N PHE A 75 -16.11 3.94 6.69
CA PHE A 75 -16.56 2.54 6.75
C PHE A 75 -15.79 1.68 7.77
N GLY A 76 -14.77 2.23 8.41
CA GLY A 76 -13.94 1.55 9.39
C GLY A 76 -14.63 1.44 10.74
N ASN A 77 -14.54 0.25 11.34
CA ASN A 77 -15.10 -0.05 12.66
C ASN A 77 -14.04 -0.28 13.74
N LEU A 78 -12.75 -0.30 13.37
CA LEU A 78 -11.64 -0.58 14.30
C LEU A 78 -10.77 0.66 14.48
N PRO A 79 -10.23 0.95 15.68
CA PRO A 79 -9.28 2.04 15.85
C PRO A 79 -8.07 1.89 14.93
N TYR A 80 -7.58 3.01 14.37
CA TYR A 80 -6.46 3.00 13.42
C TYR A 80 -5.25 2.21 13.93
N LYS A 81 -4.87 2.40 15.21
CA LYS A 81 -3.76 1.69 15.85
C LYS A 81 -3.92 0.16 15.82
N GLU A 82 -5.13 -0.36 16.01
CA GLU A 82 -5.37 -1.80 16.05
C GLU A 82 -5.23 -2.46 14.66
N ILE A 83 -5.46 -1.72 13.58
CA ILE A 83 -5.30 -2.19 12.20
C ILE A 83 -3.81 -2.49 11.85
N TYR A 84 -2.90 -1.73 12.46
CA TYR A 84 -1.45 -1.82 12.24
C TYR A 84 -0.71 -2.67 13.28
N LYS A 85 -1.30 -2.87 14.47
CA LYS A 85 -0.72 -3.68 15.55
C LYS A 85 -0.13 -5.03 15.11
N PRO A 86 -0.80 -5.87 14.29
CA PRO A 86 -0.20 -7.12 13.86
C PRO A 86 0.94 -6.91 12.85
N ALA A 87 0.92 -5.84 12.06
CA ALA A 87 2.04 -5.49 11.17
C ALA A 87 3.28 -5.10 11.99
N LEU A 88 3.10 -4.27 13.02
CA LEU A 88 4.17 -3.88 13.95
C LEU A 88 4.78 -5.12 14.62
N LEU A 89 3.94 -6.03 15.14
CA LEU A 89 4.37 -7.27 15.77
C LEU A 89 5.31 -8.10 14.87
N PHE A 90 4.92 -8.33 13.61
CA PHE A 90 5.74 -9.11 12.67
C PHE A 90 6.98 -8.36 12.20
N SER A 91 6.93 -7.02 12.15
CA SER A 91 8.09 -6.19 11.79
C SER A 91 9.15 -6.24 12.89
N GLU A 92 8.74 -6.15 14.16
CA GLU A 92 9.64 -6.15 15.31
C GLU A 92 10.17 -7.53 15.66
N LYS A 93 9.31 -8.56 15.64
CA LYS A 93 9.69 -9.93 16.05
C LYS A 93 10.21 -10.79 14.91
N GLY A 94 10.03 -10.34 13.67
CA GLY A 94 10.28 -11.13 12.48
C GLY A 94 9.26 -12.26 12.31
N PHE A 95 9.41 -13.01 11.21
CA PHE A 95 8.56 -14.13 10.86
C PHE A 95 9.29 -15.08 9.90
N ARG A 96 8.79 -16.30 9.76
CA ARG A 96 9.30 -17.24 8.75
C ARG A 96 8.72 -16.89 7.38
N GLY A 97 9.58 -16.53 6.43
CA GLY A 97 9.16 -16.19 5.07
C GLY A 97 8.40 -17.34 4.39
N TYR A 98 7.31 -17.03 3.68
CA TYR A 98 6.58 -18.00 2.88
C TYR A 98 7.38 -18.35 1.60
N PRO A 99 7.15 -19.52 0.98
CA PRO A 99 7.99 -20.03 -0.12
C PRO A 99 8.17 -19.05 -1.30
N LEU A 100 7.11 -18.30 -1.65
CA LEU A 100 7.18 -17.31 -2.72
C LEU A 100 8.11 -16.12 -2.35
N LEU A 101 8.22 -15.68 -1.09
CA LEU A 101 9.17 -14.63 -0.68
C LEU A 101 10.58 -15.11 -0.86
N GLN A 102 10.81 -16.33 -0.39
CA GLN A 102 12.12 -16.96 -0.45
C GLN A 102 12.57 -17.15 -1.91
N HIS A 103 11.62 -17.44 -2.80
CA HIS A 103 11.88 -17.49 -4.24
C HIS A 103 12.22 -16.10 -4.80
N LEU A 104 11.43 -15.08 -4.48
CA LEU A 104 11.67 -13.70 -4.95
C LEU A 104 13.01 -13.14 -4.44
N MET A 105 13.38 -13.41 -3.20
CA MET A 105 14.67 -13.01 -2.63
C MET A 105 15.88 -13.67 -3.31
N LYS A 106 15.69 -14.84 -3.92
CA LYS A 106 16.76 -15.57 -4.64
C LYS A 106 16.89 -15.16 -6.10
N ARG A 107 15.91 -14.44 -6.67
CA ARG A 107 16.02 -13.88 -8.01
C ARG A 107 16.97 -12.68 -7.97
N LYS A 108 18.10 -12.80 -8.68
CA LYS A 108 19.03 -11.71 -8.97
C LYS A 108 18.63 -11.01 -10.25
#